data_AF-A0A915KQ15-F1
#
_entry.id   AF-A0A915KQ15-F1
#
_cell.length_a   1.000
_cell.length_b   1.000
_cell.length_c   1.000
_cell.angle_alpha   90.00
_cell.angle_beta   90.00
_cell.angle_gamma   90.00
#
_symmetry.space_group_name_H-M   'P 1'
#
loop_
_entity.id
_entity.type
_entity.pdbx_description
1 polymer ?
#
loop_
_entity_poly.entity_id
_entity_poly.type
_entity_poly.pdbx_seq_one_letter_code
_entity_poly.pdbx_strand_id
1 'polypeptide(L)'
;MESSMNLSIDLRQQSIIRRTSVMVPEEDDVIMEALLHPQVLHIGHYDNGKSSVDRVKQILESDEDDASFHPRPIFCEMLYFDADVDDPNAECWKESSRWIKFEETVEEAGTRWSKPHVTLLTIRHLLQIKNSLTKGLTLFDVSVQNFAELV
;
A
#
# COMPACT_ATOMS: atom_id res chain seq x y z
N MET A 1 30.86 44.88 13.23
CA MET A 1 29.67 44.45 12.46
C MET A 1 30.15 44.35 11.04
N GLU A 2 30.25 43.20 10.37
CA GLU A 2 29.58 41.91 10.50
C GLU A 2 30.60 40.79 10.18
N SER A 3 30.56 39.68 10.92
CA SER A 3 31.33 38.47 10.63
C SER A 3 30.40 37.51 9.88
N SER A 4 30.64 37.31 8.59
CA SER A 4 29.90 36.33 7.79
C SER A 4 30.47 34.93 8.03
N MET A 5 29.77 34.11 8.81
CA MET A 5 30.07 32.70 8.98
C MET A 5 29.55 31.90 7.77
N ASN A 6 30.46 31.40 6.94
CA ASN A 6 30.14 30.38 5.94
C ASN A 6 30.00 29.02 6.64
N LEU A 7 28.76 28.53 6.78
CA LEU A 7 28.51 27.13 7.15
C LEU A 7 28.69 26.24 5.91
N SER A 8 29.88 25.67 5.77
CA SER A 8 30.10 24.49 4.93
C SER A 8 29.53 23.27 5.64
N ILE A 9 28.42 22.73 5.15
CA ILE A 9 27.88 21.44 5.62
C ILE A 9 28.68 20.32 4.94
N ASP A 10 29.58 19.69 5.68
CA ASP A 10 30.30 18.50 5.22
C ASP A 10 29.41 17.26 5.38
N LEU A 11 28.87 16.77 4.25
CA LEU A 11 28.01 15.58 4.19
C LEU A 11 28.79 14.26 4.38
N ARG A 12 30.12 14.28 4.59
CA ARG A 12 30.94 13.06 4.71
C ARG A 12 30.99 12.48 6.13
N GLN A 13 30.34 13.10 7.12
CA GLN A 13 30.38 12.64 8.52
C GLN A 13 29.03 12.25 9.13
N GLN A 14 27.96 12.08 8.34
CA GLN A 14 26.79 11.37 8.87
C GLN A 14 27.07 9.86 8.80
N SER A 15 27.61 9.33 9.91
CA SER A 15 27.58 7.89 10.17
C SER A 15 26.12 7.44 10.17
N ILE A 16 25.65 6.96 9.02
CA ILE A 16 24.36 6.27 8.91
C ILE A 16 24.44 5.12 9.92
N ILE A 17 23.59 5.16 10.93
CA ILE A 17 23.44 4.07 11.89
C ILE A 17 22.99 2.86 11.08
N ARG A 18 23.95 2.00 10.73
CA ARG A 18 23.69 0.68 10.17
C ARG A 18 23.13 -0.16 11.31
N ARG A 19 21.80 -0.23 11.43
CA ARG A 19 21.22 -1.41 12.06
C ARG A 19 21.43 -2.55 11.08
N THR A 20 22.51 -3.29 11.29
CA THR A 20 22.59 -4.69 10.86
C THR A 20 21.35 -5.36 11.42
N SER A 21 20.49 -5.86 10.52
CA SER A 21 19.40 -6.75 10.90
C SER A 21 20.04 -7.91 11.68
N VAL A 22 19.88 -7.89 13.00
CA VAL A 22 20.19 -9.04 13.83
C VAL A 22 18.97 -9.93 13.67
N MET A 23 19.15 -10.99 12.89
CA MET A 23 18.16 -12.05 12.72
C MET A 23 17.85 -12.64 14.11
N VAL A 24 16.64 -12.38 14.60
CA VAL A 24 16.06 -13.08 15.76
C VAL A 24 15.07 -14.09 15.17
N PRO A 25 15.24 -15.40 15.45
CA PRO A 25 14.44 -16.43 14.80
C PRO A 25 13.14 -16.65 15.59
N GLU A 26 12.12 -15.83 15.35
CA GLU A 26 10.74 -16.20 15.67
C GLU A 26 9.84 -15.82 14.49
N GLU A 27 9.31 -16.87 13.83
CA GLU A 27 8.30 -16.88 12.77
C GLU A 27 8.25 -15.61 11.90
N ASP A 28 9.14 -15.57 10.90
CA ASP A 28 9.30 -14.45 9.97
C ASP A 28 8.05 -14.28 9.09
N ASP A 29 7.15 -13.37 9.45
CA ASP A 29 6.12 -12.88 8.54
C ASP A 29 6.76 -11.88 7.56
N VAL A 30 7.36 -12.44 6.51
CA VAL A 30 8.13 -11.74 5.46
C VAL A 30 7.31 -10.61 4.82
N ILE A 31 5.99 -10.77 4.72
CA ILE A 31 5.08 -9.78 4.14
C ILE A 31 4.95 -8.59 5.08
N MET A 32 4.71 -8.88 6.37
CA MET A 32 4.60 -7.85 7.38
C MET A 32 5.92 -7.14 7.58
N GLU A 33 7.05 -7.85 7.57
CA GLU A 33 8.40 -7.29 7.69
C GLU A 33 8.69 -6.27 6.59
N ALA A 34 8.32 -6.60 5.34
CA ALA A 34 8.47 -5.72 4.19
C ALA A 34 7.66 -4.41 4.33
N LEU A 35 6.48 -4.47 4.95
CA LEU A 35 5.62 -3.31 5.21
C LEU A 35 6.05 -2.53 6.46
N LEU A 36 6.59 -3.22 7.46
CA LEU A 36 6.84 -2.72 8.81
C LEU A 36 8.18 -2.02 8.96
N HIS A 37 9.23 -2.57 8.37
CA HIS A 37 10.58 -2.07 8.56
C HIS A 37 10.85 -0.86 7.65
N PRO A 38 11.55 0.18 8.15
CA PRO A 38 12.12 1.22 7.30
C PRO A 38 13.02 0.56 6.25
N GLN A 39 12.52 0.42 5.03
CA GLN A 39 13.33 -0.07 3.94
C GLN A 39 14.27 1.05 3.51
N VAL A 40 15.57 0.77 3.52
CA VAL A 40 16.54 1.64 2.85
C VAL A 40 16.24 1.54 1.36
N LEU A 41 15.50 2.53 0.85
CA LEU A 41 15.22 2.65 -0.56
C LEU A 41 16.53 3.09 -1.24
N HIS A 42 17.30 2.12 -1.73
CA HIS A 42 18.43 2.40 -2.60
C HIS A 42 17.90 2.90 -3.94
N ILE A 43 17.77 4.22 -4.06
CA ILE A 43 17.46 4.87 -5.34
C ILE A 43 18.73 4.78 -6.19
N GLY A 44 18.75 3.86 -7.16
CA GLY A 44 19.73 3.88 -8.24
C GLY A 44 20.97 2.99 -8.12
N HIS A 45 21.06 2.08 -7.13
CA HIS A 45 22.04 0.99 -7.21
C HIS A 45 21.68 -0.16 -6.26
N TYR A 46 21.17 -1.24 -6.82
CA TYR A 46 21.02 -2.51 -6.11
C TYR A 46 22.27 -3.35 -6.40
N ASP A 47 22.95 -3.87 -5.37
CA ASP A 47 23.98 -4.89 -5.58
C ASP A 47 23.29 -6.12 -6.21
N ASN A 48 23.74 -6.52 -7.39
CA ASN A 48 23.11 -7.47 -8.33
C ASN A 48 21.90 -6.97 -9.14
N GLY A 49 21.57 -5.68 -9.10
CA GLY A 49 20.55 -5.08 -9.99
C GLY A 49 19.09 -5.38 -9.64
N LYS A 50 18.81 -6.04 -8.50
CA LYS A 50 17.44 -6.39 -8.07
C LYS A 50 16.99 -5.57 -6.85
N SER A 51 15.88 -4.87 -6.97
CA SER A 51 15.26 -4.10 -5.89
C SER A 51 14.67 -4.99 -4.79
N SER A 52 14.38 -4.42 -3.61
CA SER A 52 13.64 -5.14 -2.56
C SER A 52 12.30 -5.68 -3.06
N VAL A 53 11.64 -4.94 -3.96
CA VAL A 53 10.42 -5.38 -4.64
C VAL A 53 10.69 -6.60 -5.52
N ASP A 54 11.79 -6.59 -6.27
CA ASP A 54 12.17 -7.73 -7.13
C ASP A 54 12.52 -8.97 -6.31
N ARG A 55 13.06 -8.80 -5.10
CA ARG A 55 13.34 -9.92 -4.19
C ARG A 55 12.05 -10.54 -3.64
N VAL A 56 11.10 -9.71 -3.20
CA VAL A 56 9.79 -10.19 -2.73
C VAL A 56 9.03 -10.85 -3.88
N LYS A 57 9.00 -10.23 -5.07
CA LYS A 57 8.43 -10.84 -6.27
C LYS A 57 9.06 -12.18 -6.58
N GLN A 58 10.39 -12.27 -6.56
CA GLN A 58 11.08 -13.52 -6.82
C GLN A 58 10.71 -14.61 -5.81
N ILE A 59 10.48 -14.27 -4.54
CA ILE A 59 10.05 -15.25 -3.51
C ILE A 59 8.60 -15.68 -3.76
N LEU A 60 7.72 -14.74 -4.13
CA LEU A 60 6.33 -15.06 -4.45
C LEU A 60 6.20 -15.86 -5.75
N GLU A 61 7.08 -15.60 -6.73
CA GLU A 61 7.10 -16.24 -8.04
C GLU A 61 7.99 -17.50 -8.07
N SER A 62 8.78 -17.79 -7.03
CA SER A 62 9.70 -18.93 -7.02
C SER A 62 9.02 -20.29 -6.83
N ASP A 63 7.77 -20.30 -6.36
CA ASP A 63 7.02 -21.51 -6.05
C ASP A 63 6.14 -22.00 -7.22
N GLU A 64 6.16 -21.32 -8.37
CA GLU A 64 5.24 -21.61 -9.48
C GLU A 64 5.97 -22.14 -10.73
N ASP A 65 5.96 -23.47 -10.89
CA ASP A 65 6.01 -24.15 -12.21
C ASP A 65 4.68 -23.95 -12.99
N ASP A 66 3.76 -23.13 -12.47
CA ASP A 66 2.44 -22.90 -13.03
C ASP A 66 2.50 -21.77 -14.06
N ALA A 67 2.70 -22.14 -15.33
CA ALA A 67 2.65 -21.25 -16.50
C ALA A 67 1.29 -20.49 -16.67
N SER A 68 0.39 -20.60 -15.69
CA SER A 68 -0.93 -19.97 -15.66
C SER A 68 -1.00 -18.69 -14.81
N PHE A 69 0.03 -18.29 -14.05
CA PHE A 69 0.04 -17.05 -13.27
C PHE A 69 0.15 -15.79 -14.16
N HIS A 70 -0.96 -15.50 -14.84
CA HIS A 70 -1.18 -14.25 -15.54
C HIS A 70 -1.93 -13.34 -14.58
N PRO A 71 -1.32 -12.23 -14.09
CA PRO A 71 -2.01 -11.30 -13.21
C PRO A 71 -3.30 -10.85 -13.90
N ARG A 72 -4.44 -11.27 -13.34
CA ARG A 72 -5.75 -10.99 -13.89
C ARG A 72 -6.01 -9.49 -13.70
N PRO A 73 -6.65 -8.81 -14.67
CA PRO A 73 -7.06 -7.44 -14.46
C PRO A 73 -8.00 -7.39 -13.25
N ILE A 74 -7.62 -6.61 -12.24
CA ILE A 74 -8.42 -6.40 -11.03
C ILE A 74 -9.33 -5.19 -11.29
N PHE A 75 -10.62 -5.39 -11.07
CA PHE A 75 -11.57 -4.30 -10.85
C PHE A 75 -11.67 -4.06 -9.35
N CYS A 76 -11.62 -2.80 -8.93
CA CYS A 76 -11.77 -2.40 -7.54
C CYS A 76 -12.82 -1.30 -7.45
N GLU A 77 -13.68 -1.37 -6.44
CA GLU A 77 -14.70 -0.37 -6.13
C GLU A 77 -14.53 0.09 -4.68
N MET A 78 -14.78 1.36 -4.42
CA MET A 78 -14.78 1.95 -3.08
C MET A 78 -16.19 2.40 -2.75
N LEU A 79 -16.71 1.90 -1.63
CA LEU A 79 -18.01 2.28 -1.11
C LEU A 79 -17.84 3.03 0.21
N TYR A 80 -18.79 3.92 0.48
CA TYR A 80 -18.98 4.51 1.80
C TYR A 80 -20.40 4.20 2.29
N PHE A 81 -20.53 4.05 3.60
CA PHE A 81 -21.83 3.85 4.22
C PHE A 81 -22.46 5.23 4.46
N ASP A 82 -23.67 5.40 3.95
CA ASP A 82 -24.47 6.61 4.15
C ASP A 82 -25.71 6.24 4.97
N ALA A 83 -25.82 6.84 6.15
CA ALA A 83 -26.96 6.69 7.04
C ALA A 83 -27.60 8.06 7.20
N ASP A 84 -28.79 8.22 6.62
CA ASP A 84 -29.57 9.43 6.81
C ASP A 84 -30.04 9.48 8.28
N VAL A 85 -29.74 10.57 8.96
CA VAL A 85 -30.12 10.77 10.37
C VAL A 85 -31.64 10.97 10.51
N ASP A 86 -32.29 11.45 9.45
CA ASP A 86 -33.72 11.77 9.43
C ASP A 86 -34.59 10.60 8.92
N ASP A 87 -34.03 9.67 8.13
CA ASP A 87 -34.70 8.43 7.72
C ASP A 87 -33.84 7.19 8.04
N PRO A 88 -34.12 6.49 9.16
CA PRO A 88 -33.39 5.28 9.54
C PRO A 88 -33.58 4.10 8.58
N ASN A 89 -34.49 4.19 7.59
CA ASN A 89 -34.61 3.18 6.53
C ASN A 89 -33.78 3.54 5.28
N ALA A 90 -33.08 4.68 5.26
CA ALA A 90 -32.26 5.12 4.14
C ALA A 90 -30.78 4.71 4.25
N GLU A 91 -30.43 3.84 5.20
CA GLU A 91 -29.10 3.26 5.33
C GLU A 91 -28.71 2.49 4.07
N CYS A 92 -27.72 2.98 3.33
CA CYS A 92 -27.25 2.31 2.12
C CYS A 92 -25.76 2.53 1.86
N TRP A 93 -25.15 1.55 1.20
CA TRP A 93 -23.80 1.68 0.67
C TRP A 93 -23.84 2.42 -0.66
N LYS A 94 -23.03 3.47 -0.78
CA LYS A 94 -22.89 4.29 -1.98
C LYS A 94 -21.48 4.16 -2.52
N GLU A 95 -21.37 3.94 -3.83
CA GLU A 95 -20.08 3.90 -4.52
C GLU A 95 -19.52 5.33 -4.63
N SER A 96 -18.23 5.50 -4.34
CA SER A 96 -17.53 6.79 -4.47
C SER A 96 -16.52 6.81 -5.62
N SER A 97 -15.79 5.71 -5.81
CA SER A 97 -14.74 5.59 -6.81
C SER A 97 -14.59 4.14 -7.29
N ARG A 98 -14.05 3.96 -8.49
CA ARG A 98 -13.70 2.65 -9.06
C ARG A 98 -12.40 2.68 -9.85
N TRP A 99 -11.77 1.52 -9.98
CA TRP A 99 -10.48 1.36 -10.64
C TRP A 99 -10.47 0.19 -11.61
N ILE A 100 -10.07 0.50 -12.85
CA ILE A 100 -9.53 -0.47 -13.81
C ILE A 100 -8.33 0.16 -14.50
N LYS A 101 -7.14 -0.03 -13.90
CA LYS A 101 -5.88 0.69 -14.19
C LYS A 101 -5.92 2.19 -13.85
N PHE A 102 -7.00 2.87 -14.21
CA PHE A 102 -7.27 4.27 -13.91
C PHE A 102 -8.44 4.40 -12.95
N GLU A 103 -8.46 5.50 -12.21
CA GLU A 103 -9.54 5.88 -11.31
C GLU A 103 -10.64 6.63 -12.05
N GLU A 104 -11.87 6.34 -11.66
CA GLU A 104 -13.04 7.15 -11.95
C GLU A 104 -13.76 7.41 -10.62
N THR A 105 -14.25 8.63 -10.43
CA THR A 105 -14.92 9.08 -9.20
C THR A 105 -16.31 9.55 -9.53
N VAL A 106 -17.27 9.34 -8.63
CA VAL A 106 -18.62 9.87 -8.75
C VAL A 106 -18.59 11.39 -8.64
N GLU A 107 -19.18 12.09 -9.63
CA GLU A 107 -19.32 13.55 -9.62
C GLU A 107 -20.42 14.01 -8.62
N GLU A 108 -20.40 15.27 -8.20
CA GLU A 108 -21.23 15.83 -7.10
C GLU A 108 -22.76 15.57 -7.22
N ALA A 109 -23.26 15.30 -8.42
CA ALA A 109 -24.68 15.01 -8.66
C ALA A 109 -25.04 13.50 -8.63
N GLY A 110 -24.07 12.60 -8.43
CA GLY A 110 -24.29 11.14 -8.37
C GLY A 110 -24.67 10.49 -9.70
N THR A 111 -24.88 11.27 -10.77
CA THR A 111 -25.38 10.76 -12.07
C THR A 111 -24.28 10.43 -13.07
N ARG A 112 -23.02 10.74 -12.76
CA ARG A 112 -21.92 10.68 -13.72
C ARG A 112 -20.59 10.35 -13.06
N TRP A 113 -19.81 9.55 -13.78
CA TRP A 113 -18.41 9.27 -13.48
C TRP A 113 -17.50 10.34 -14.10
N SER A 114 -16.42 10.67 -13.40
CA SER A 114 -15.33 11.49 -13.93
C SER A 114 -14.63 10.78 -15.10
N LYS A 115 -13.77 11.51 -15.82
CA LYS A 115 -12.90 10.87 -16.82
C LYS A 115 -11.87 9.97 -16.12
N PRO A 116 -11.47 8.85 -16.74
CA PRO A 116 -10.39 8.02 -16.22
C PRO A 116 -9.13 8.85 -15.97
N HIS A 117 -8.57 8.76 -14.77
CA HIS A 117 -7.39 9.52 -14.39
C HIS A 117 -6.44 8.68 -13.52
N VAL A 118 -5.20 9.18 -13.36
CA VAL A 118 -4.21 8.54 -12.48
C VAL A 118 -4.50 8.94 -11.04
N THR A 119 -4.62 7.96 -10.15
CA THR A 119 -4.87 8.17 -8.71
C THR A 119 -3.72 8.94 -8.06
N LEU A 120 -4.08 9.93 -7.25
CA LEU A 120 -3.14 10.70 -6.44
C LEU A 120 -3.38 10.41 -4.97
N LEU A 121 -2.47 9.65 -4.36
CA LEU A 121 -2.51 9.34 -2.93
C LEU A 121 -1.61 10.30 -2.14
N THR A 122 -2.10 10.73 -0.97
CA THR A 122 -1.28 11.48 -0.03
C THR A 122 -0.39 10.54 0.79
N ILE A 123 0.78 11.01 1.21
CA ILE A 123 1.69 10.24 2.08
C ILE A 123 0.99 9.82 3.38
N ARG A 124 0.10 10.68 3.92
CA ARG A 124 -0.68 10.35 5.12
C ARG A 124 -1.53 9.10 4.91
N HIS A 125 -2.21 8.99 3.77
CA HIS A 125 -3.04 7.82 3.45
C HIS A 125 -2.19 6.55 3.32
N LEU A 126 -0.99 6.63 2.70
CA LEU A 126 -0.06 5.51 2.60
C LEU A 126 0.42 5.02 3.98
N LEU A 127 0.70 5.94 4.90
CA LEU A 127 1.09 5.59 6.28
C LEU A 127 -0.06 4.97 7.07
N GLN A 128 -1.30 5.41 6.84
CA GLN A 128 -2.48 4.79 7.44
C GLN A 128 -2.67 3.36 6.91
N ILE A 129 -2.58 3.15 5.60
CA ILE A 129 -2.67 1.81 5.00
C ILE A 129 -1.60 0.88 5.56
N LYS A 130 -0.35 1.34 5.66
CA LYS A 130 0.73 0.59 6.32
C LYS A 130 0.32 0.16 7.73
N ASN A 131 -0.18 1.09 8.54
CA ASN A 131 -0.60 0.80 9.91
C ASN A 131 -1.78 -0.17 9.96
N SER A 132 -2.75 -0.05 9.03
CA SER A 132 -3.90 -0.96 8.95
C SER A 132 -3.49 -2.37 8.55
N LEU A 133 -2.58 -2.53 7.59
CA LEU A 133 -2.04 -3.84 7.24
C LEU A 133 -1.23 -4.45 8.40
N THR A 134 -0.56 -3.60 9.18
CA THR A 134 0.27 -4.02 10.32
C THR A 134 -0.54 -4.51 11.52
N LYS A 135 -1.60 -3.77 11.87
CA LYS A 135 -2.33 -3.94 13.13
C LYS A 135 -3.73 -4.51 12.92
N GLY A 136 -4.20 -4.49 11.68
CA GLY A 136 -5.50 -5.00 11.30
C GLY A 136 -5.51 -6.51 11.24
N LEU A 137 -6.71 -7.04 11.06
CA LEU A 137 -6.93 -8.46 10.78
C LEU A 137 -6.65 -8.72 9.30
N THR A 138 -5.76 -9.66 9.01
CA THR A 138 -5.49 -10.13 7.65
C THR A 138 -5.88 -11.60 7.57
N LEU A 139 -6.80 -11.93 6.66
CA LEU A 139 -7.26 -13.29 6.42
C LEU A 139 -6.91 -13.68 4.99
N PHE A 140 -6.19 -14.78 4.82
CA PHE A 140 -5.84 -15.36 3.51
C PHE A 140 -6.63 -16.64 3.27
N ASP A 141 -6.96 -16.92 2.01
CA ASP A 141 -7.61 -18.15 1.54
C ASP A 141 -8.88 -18.55 2.30
N VAL A 142 -9.67 -17.55 2.70
CA VAL A 142 -10.94 -17.78 3.39
C VAL A 142 -11.96 -18.38 2.43
N SER A 143 -12.47 -19.57 2.78
CA SER A 143 -13.54 -20.24 2.03
C SER A 143 -14.92 -19.79 2.51
N VAL A 144 -15.40 -18.65 2.00
CA VAL A 144 -16.78 -18.15 2.19
C VAL A 144 -17.56 -18.20 0.88
N GLN A 145 -18.87 -18.42 0.94
CA GLN A 145 -19.74 -18.51 -0.25
C GLN A 145 -20.58 -17.25 -0.48
N ASN A 146 -20.69 -16.37 0.51
CA ASN A 146 -21.45 -15.14 0.42
C ASN A 146 -20.94 -14.08 1.41
N PHE A 147 -21.40 -12.84 1.25
CA PHE A 147 -21.00 -11.72 2.09
C PHE A 147 -21.40 -11.88 3.56
N ALA A 148 -22.55 -12.51 3.85
CA ALA A 148 -23.01 -12.69 5.23
C ALA A 148 -22.14 -13.69 6.02
N GLU A 149 -21.46 -14.61 5.36
CA GLU A 149 -20.47 -15.49 5.99
C GLU A 149 -19.12 -14.81 6.26
N LEU A 150 -18.84 -13.71 5.54
CA LEU A 150 -17.59 -12.97 5.69
C LEU A 150 -17.62 -11.95 6.84
N VAL A 151 -18.81 -11.41 7.16
CA VAL A 151 -19.02 -10.29 8.10
C VAL A 151 -19.39 -10.77 9.50
#